data_AF-A0A2H9MWR8-F1
#
_entry.id   AF-A0A2H9MWR8-F1
#
_cell.length_a   1.000
_cell.length_b   1.000
_cell.length_c   1.000
_cell.angle_alpha   90.00
_cell.angle_beta   90.00
_cell.angle_gamma   90.00
#
_symmetry.space_group_name_H-M   'P 1'
#
loop_
_entity.id
_entity.type
_entity.pdbx_description
1 polymer ?
#
loop_
_entity_poly.entity_id
_entity_poly.type
_entity_poly.pdbx_seq_one_letter_code
_entity_poly.pdbx_strand_id
1 'polypeptide(L)'
;KEYSITEAKGSSKEEIENNVFSENIGQLRFEQKNLIGESGVQLAKKLLAGLIQQKLENEKTADYYLRIKENAFGIMGLDKDAS
;
A
#
# COMPACT_ATOMS: atom_id res chain seq x y z
N LYS A 1 14.27 6.10 13.21
CA LYS A 1 14.70 5.44 11.95
C LYS A 1 14.87 6.54 10.93
N GLU A 2 16.09 6.75 10.43
CA GLU A 2 16.29 7.60 9.25
C GLU A 2 15.74 6.85 8.05
N TYR A 3 14.85 7.51 7.30
CA TYR A 3 14.34 6.98 6.04
C TYR A 3 15.32 7.44 4.97
N SER A 4 16.09 6.50 4.41
CA SER A 4 16.90 6.79 3.23
C SER A 4 15.97 6.79 2.02
N ILE A 5 15.88 7.94 1.32
CA ILE A 5 15.18 8.00 0.04
C ILE A 5 16.16 7.49 -1.01
N THR A 6 16.05 6.22 -1.37
CA THR A 6 16.81 5.64 -2.49
C THR A 6 16.10 5.96 -3.81
N GLU A 7 16.83 6.51 -4.78
CA GLU A 7 16.35 6.61 -6.16
C GLU A 7 16.21 5.20 -6.73
N ALA A 8 14.97 4.72 -6.83
CA ALA A 8 14.70 3.45 -7.48
C ALA A 8 14.86 3.59 -9.00
N LYS A 9 15.69 2.72 -9.59
CA LYS A 9 15.89 2.65 -11.03
C LYS A 9 14.64 2.05 -11.68
N GLY A 10 14.21 2.60 -12.82
CA GLY A 10 13.11 2.05 -13.61
C GLY A 10 12.71 3.00 -14.73
N SER A 11 12.18 2.44 -15.81
CA SER A 11 11.78 3.17 -17.01
C SER A 11 10.28 3.52 -17.01
N SER A 12 9.52 2.95 -16.07
CA SER A 12 8.09 3.16 -15.90
C SER A 12 7.70 3.29 -14.42
N LYS A 13 6.56 3.93 -14.15
CA LYS A 13 6.00 4.06 -12.79
C LYS A 13 5.81 2.70 -12.11
N GLU A 14 5.30 1.71 -12.84
CA GLU A 14 5.06 0.36 -12.31
C GLU A 14 6.37 -0.32 -11.89
N GLU A 15 7.41 -0.18 -12.71
CA GLU A 15 8.73 -0.73 -12.42
C GLU A 15 9.37 -0.04 -11.20
N ILE A 16 9.26 1.29 -11.11
CA ILE A 16 9.71 2.06 -9.96
C ILE A 16 9.01 1.59 -8.68
N GLU A 17 7.67 1.50 -8.69
CA GLU A 17 6.89 1.02 -7.54
C GLU A 17 7.31 -0.40 -7.15
N ASN A 18 7.48 -1.30 -8.12
CA ASN A 18 7.91 -2.67 -7.86
C ASN A 18 9.28 -2.73 -7.18
N ASN A 19 10.23 -1.94 -7.67
CA ASN A 19 11.60 -1.93 -7.17
C ASN A 19 11.67 -1.34 -5.76
N VAL A 20 10.98 -0.22 -5.51
CA VAL A 20 10.88 0.38 -4.18
C VAL A 20 10.27 -0.61 -3.18
N PHE A 21 9.15 -1.26 -3.52
CA PHE A 21 8.53 -2.22 -2.63
C PHE A 21 9.41 -3.44 -2.39
N SER A 22 10.05 -3.98 -3.43
CA SER A 22 10.92 -5.16 -3.30
C SER A 22 12.13 -4.88 -2.41
N GLU A 23 12.78 -3.72 -2.58
CA GLU A 23 13.90 -3.29 -1.74
C GLU A 23 13.47 -3.14 -0.29
N ASN A 24 12.39 -2.38 -0.04
CA ASN A 24 11.93 -2.09 1.31
C ASN A 24 11.43 -3.34 2.04
N ILE A 25 10.63 -4.17 1.37
CA ILE A 25 10.05 -5.38 1.97
C ILE A 25 11.10 -6.48 2.12
N GLY A 26 12.06 -6.58 1.19
CA GLY A 26 13.15 -7.55 1.28
C GLY A 26 14.06 -7.35 2.50
N GLN A 27 14.13 -6.14 3.05
CA GLN A 27 14.88 -5.83 4.27
C GLN A 27 14.13 -6.19 5.56
N LEU A 28 12.82 -6.45 5.48
CA LEU A 28 11.98 -6.72 6.64
C LEU A 28 12.11 -8.18 7.08
N ARG A 29 12.12 -8.40 8.40
CA ARG A 29 12.02 -9.72 9.00
C ARG A 29 10.77 -9.79 9.87
N PHE A 30 9.73 -10.42 9.33
CA PHE A 30 8.45 -10.65 10.00
C PHE A 30 8.10 -12.14 9.98
N GLU A 31 7.31 -12.59 10.96
CA GLU A 31 6.80 -13.95 11.04
C GLU A 31 5.63 -14.16 10.06
N GLN A 32 4.85 -13.10 9.81
CA GLN A 32 3.71 -13.09 8.90
C GLN A 32 4.20 -13.14 7.44
N LYS A 33 4.24 -14.35 6.88
CA LYS A 33 4.73 -14.61 5.51
C LYS A 33 3.98 -13.83 4.43
N ASN A 34 2.71 -13.47 4.66
CA ASN A 34 1.91 -12.68 3.73
C ASN A 34 2.33 -11.19 3.65
N LEU A 35 3.16 -10.71 4.58
CA LEU A 35 3.65 -9.33 4.61
C LEU A 35 5.07 -9.17 4.05
N ILE A 36 5.71 -10.27 3.66
CA ILE A 36 7.09 -10.29 3.16
C ILE A 36 7.16 -10.95 1.78
N GLY A 37 8.32 -10.81 1.12
CA GLY A 37 8.55 -11.35 -0.21
C GLY A 37 7.52 -10.84 -1.23
N GLU A 38 7.21 -11.68 -2.23
CA GLU A 38 6.29 -11.31 -3.31
C GLU A 38 4.87 -11.00 -2.80
N SER A 39 4.36 -11.76 -1.83
CA SER A 39 3.04 -11.51 -1.25
C SER A 39 2.95 -10.13 -0.59
N GLY A 40 4.00 -9.73 0.14
CA GLY A 40 4.10 -8.39 0.71
C GLY A 40 4.12 -7.30 -0.37
N VAL A 41 4.88 -7.51 -1.44
CA VAL A 41 4.95 -6.55 -2.57
C VAL A 41 3.58 -6.41 -3.25
N GLN A 42 2.89 -7.51 -3.50
CA GLN A 42 1.54 -7.50 -4.08
C GLN A 42 0.53 -6.79 -3.17
N LEU A 43 0.60 -7.01 -1.85
CA LEU A 43 -0.24 -6.31 -0.88
C LEU A 43 0.04 -4.80 -0.89
N ALA A 44 1.31 -4.40 -0.89
CA ALA A 44 1.70 -2.98 -0.92
C ALA A 44 1.23 -2.27 -2.19
N LYS A 45 1.34 -2.93 -3.35
CA LYS A 45 0.79 -2.42 -4.63
C LYS A 45 -0.72 -2.21 -4.57
N LYS A 46 -1.47 -3.20 -4.06
CA LYS A 46 -2.92 -3.08 -3.89
C LYS A 46 -3.28 -1.91 -2.96
N LEU A 47 -2.56 -1.80 -1.84
CA LEU A 47 -2.78 -0.73 -0.87
C LEU A 47 -2.52 0.65 -1.49
N LEU A 48 -1.40 0.82 -2.21
CA LEU A 48 -1.10 2.07 -2.90
C LEU A 48 -2.21 2.43 -3.89
N ALA A 49 -2.67 1.48 -4.71
CA ALA A 49 -3.77 1.68 -5.66
C ALA A 49 -5.08 2.12 -4.97
N GLY A 50 -5.35 1.62 -3.76
CA GLY A 50 -6.50 2.05 -2.95
C GLY A 50 -6.33 3.45 -2.34
N LEU A 51 -5.12 3.81 -1.91
CA LEU A 51 -4.82 5.08 -1.26
C LEU A 51 -4.72 6.27 -2.21
N ILE A 52 -4.29 6.06 -3.46
CA ILE A 52 -4.13 7.13 -4.46
C ILE A 52 -5.43 7.48 -5.19
N GLN A 53 -6.55 6.82 -4.87
CA GLN A 53 -7.83 7.13 -5.50
C GLN A 53 -8.21 8.58 -5.23
N GLN A 54 -8.59 9.30 -6.27
CA GLN A 54 -9.02 10.68 -6.12
C GLN A 54 -10.39 10.78 -5.47
N LYS A 55 -10.66 11.97 -4.96
CA LYS A 55 -11.99 12.36 -4.49
C LYS A 55 -12.97 12.35 -5.66
N LEU A 56 -14.13 11.73 -5.47
CA LEU A 56 -15.17 11.68 -6.49
C LEU A 56 -15.86 13.05 -6.65
N GLU A 57 -16.48 13.25 -7.80
CA GLU A 57 -17.30 14.44 -8.03
C GLU A 57 -18.44 14.51 -7.00
N ASN A 58 -18.61 15.65 -6.34
CA ASN A 58 -19.60 15.89 -5.29
C ASN A 58 -19.44 15.08 -3.98
N GLU A 59 -18.35 14.33 -3.81
CA GLU A 59 -18.05 13.67 -2.55
C GLU A 59 -17.75 14.70 -1.46
N LYS A 60 -18.20 14.49 -0.22
CA LYS A 60 -17.73 15.32 0.90
C LYS A 60 -16.35 14.85 1.32
N THR A 61 -15.54 15.77 1.84
CA THR A 61 -14.18 15.43 2.28
C THR A 61 -14.17 14.37 3.38
N ALA A 62 -15.16 14.38 4.29
CA ALA A 62 -15.30 13.34 5.31
C ALA A 62 -15.59 11.95 4.68
N ASP A 63 -16.50 11.90 3.71
CA ASP A 63 -16.88 10.66 3.02
C ASP A 63 -15.71 10.09 2.20
N TYR A 64 -14.94 10.97 1.56
CA TYR A 64 -13.68 10.62 0.88
C TYR A 64 -12.71 9.90 1.81
N TYR A 65 -12.40 10.51 2.97
CA TYR A 65 -11.47 9.90 3.92
C TYR A 65 -11.99 8.58 4.47
N LEU A 66 -13.30 8.48 4.72
CA LEU A 66 -13.92 7.24 5.15
C LEU A 66 -13.76 6.14 4.09
N ARG A 67 -14.09 6.42 2.83
CA ARG A 67 -13.97 5.48 1.71
C ARG A 67 -12.54 5.00 1.51
N ILE A 68 -11.56 5.91 1.50
CA ILE A 68 -10.13 5.53 1.35
C ILE A 68 -9.68 4.65 2.51
N LYS A 69 -10.07 4.99 3.75
CA LYS A 69 -9.77 4.20 4.95
C LYS A 69 -10.41 2.81 4.91
N GLU A 70 -11.68 2.72 4.53
CA GLU A 70 -12.40 1.45 4.43
C GLU A 70 -11.81 0.54 3.35
N ASN A 71 -11.44 1.11 2.20
CA ASN A 71 -10.75 0.37 1.14
C ASN A 71 -9.40 -0.18 1.63
N ALA A 72 -8.60 0.65 2.32
CA ALA A 72 -7.33 0.22 2.89
C ALA A 72 -7.50 -0.93 3.89
N PHE A 73 -8.50 -0.86 4.78
CA PHE A 73 -8.80 -1.95 5.72
C PHE A 73 -9.25 -3.22 5.03
N GLY A 74 -10.12 -3.12 4.02
CA GLY A 74 -10.53 -4.28 3.21
C GLY A 74 -9.35 -4.95 2.50
N ILE A 75 -8.43 -4.16 1.94
CA ILE A 75 -7.19 -4.69 1.31
C ILE A 75 -6.31 -5.41 2.34
N MET A 76 -6.24 -4.89 3.57
CA MET A 76 -5.48 -5.49 4.67
C MET A 76 -6.19 -6.70 5.32
N GLY A 77 -7.41 -7.02 4.91
CA GLY A 77 -8.22 -8.09 5.53
C GLY A 77 -8.63 -7.77 6.97
N LEU A 78 -8.65 -6.49 7.34
CA LEU A 78 -9.10 -6.02 8.64
C LEU A 78 -10.60 -5.76 8.53
N ASP A 79 -11.39 -6.81 8.73
CA ASP A 79 -12.84 -6.67 8.75
C ASP A 79 -13.28 -5.81 9.95
N LYS A 80 -14.24 -4.91 9.73
CA LYS A 80 -14.80 -4.05 10.79
C LYS A 80 -15.61 -4.83 11.84
N ASP A 81 -15.92 -6.11 11.57
CA ASP A 81 -16.73 -6.97 12.42
C ASP A 81 -15.92 -7.88 13.37
N ALA A 82 -14.61 -7.68 13.47
CA ALA A 82 -13.82 -8.23 14.57
C ALA A 82 -13.91 -7.32 15.79
N SER A 83 -15.09 -7.24 16.42
CA SER A 83 -15.34 -6.55 17.70
C SER A 83 -16.41 -7.28 18.50
#